data_AF-A0A9Q0FE22-F1
#
_entry.id   AF-A0A9Q0FE22-F1
#
_cell.length_a   1.000
_cell.length_b   1.000
_cell.length_c   1.000
_cell.angle_alpha   90.00
_cell.angle_beta   90.00
_cell.angle_gamma   90.00
#
_symmetry.space_group_name_H-M   'P 1'
#
loop_
_entity.id
_entity.type
_entity.pdbx_description
1 polymer ?
#
loop_
_entity_poly.entity_id
_entity_poly.type
_entity_poly.pdbx_seq_one_letter_code
_entity_poly.pdbx_strand_id
1 'polypeptide(L)'
;MDMEMRNKFAQGLALLQDPFEKLLQEFQPDCLVFDQFFPWTTDVAAKFGIPRLVFTGSSFFHSCVIAYLREKGSCHQILMTKKPFVLLSLPAD
;
A
#
# COMPACT_ATOMS: atom_id res chain seq x y z
N MET A 1 -15.59 -3.72 9.27
CA MET A 1 -15.88 -3.25 7.90
C MET A 1 -16.16 -4.45 7.02
N ASP A 2 -17.32 -4.52 6.38
CA ASP A 2 -17.61 -5.55 5.38
C ASP A 2 -16.84 -5.28 4.06
N MET A 3 -16.96 -6.19 3.10
CA MET A 3 -16.31 -6.04 1.79
C MET A 3 -16.88 -4.88 0.98
N GLU A 4 -18.17 -4.60 1.11
CA GLU A 4 -18.85 -3.57 0.33
C GLU A 4 -18.36 -2.17 0.72
N MET A 5 -18.28 -1.89 2.01
CA MET A 5 -17.76 -0.64 2.54
C MET A 5 -16.28 -0.45 2.20
N ARG A 6 -15.47 -1.53 2.22
CA ARG A 6 -14.07 -1.49 1.74
C ARG A 6 -13.98 -1.07 0.28
N ASN A 7 -14.81 -1.65 -0.57
CA ASN A 7 -14.80 -1.35 -2.00
C ASN A 7 -15.24 0.09 -2.27
N LYS A 8 -16.31 0.55 -1.61
CA LYS A 8 -16.79 1.94 -1.71
C LYS A 8 -15.71 2.94 -1.25
N PHE A 9 -15.03 2.63 -0.15
CA PHE A 9 -13.93 3.47 0.33
C PHE A 9 -12.76 3.52 -0.66
N ALA A 10 -12.33 2.37 -1.19
CA ALA A 10 -11.27 2.30 -2.19
C ALA A 10 -11.62 3.06 -3.49
N GLN A 11 -12.88 3.00 -3.93
CA GLN A 11 -13.37 3.80 -5.06
C GLN A 11 -13.32 5.31 -4.74
N GLY A 12 -13.72 5.70 -3.53
CA GLY A 12 -13.59 7.08 -3.07
C GLY A 12 -12.15 7.58 -3.12
N LEU A 13 -11.18 6.77 -2.69
CA LEU A 13 -9.76 7.10 -2.78
C LEU A 13 -9.27 7.22 -4.23
N ALA A 14 -9.81 6.43 -5.16
CA ALA A 14 -9.45 6.50 -6.58
C ALA A 14 -9.95 7.80 -7.24
N LEU A 15 -11.13 8.29 -6.85
CA LEU A 15 -11.68 9.56 -7.34
C LEU A 15 -10.85 10.80 -6.95
N LEU A 16 -9.91 10.66 -6.01
CA LEU A 16 -9.00 11.74 -5.61
C LEU A 16 -7.85 11.96 -6.59
N GLN A 17 -7.63 11.05 -7.56
CA GLN A 17 -6.53 11.18 -8.51
C GLN A 17 -6.61 12.48 -9.34
N ASP A 18 -7.74 12.72 -10.01
CA ASP A 18 -7.92 13.90 -10.88
C ASP A 18 -7.70 15.24 -10.16
N PRO A 19 -8.35 15.52 -9.00
CA PRO A 19 -8.09 16.77 -8.30
C PRO A 19 -6.65 16.86 -7.78
N PHE A 20 -6.03 15.73 -7.41
CA PHE A 20 -4.65 15.72 -6.95
C PHE A 20 -3.66 16.03 -8.09
N GLU A 21 -3.86 15.49 -9.29
CA GLU A 21 -3.01 15.82 -10.44
C GLU A 21 -3.06 17.32 -10.78
N LYS A 22 -4.23 17.96 -10.64
CA LYS A 22 -4.34 19.42 -10.81
C LYS A 22 -3.51 20.19 -9.78
N LEU A 23 -3.51 19.75 -8.53
CA LEU A 23 -2.67 20.35 -7.49
C LEU A 23 -1.18 20.18 -7.81
N LEU A 24 -0.76 19.01 -8.33
CA LEU A 24 0.65 18.82 -8.72
C LEU A 24 1.09 19.74 -9.85
N GLN A 25 0.21 20.05 -10.81
CA GLN A 25 0.51 21.02 -11.87
C GLN A 25 0.75 22.43 -11.31
N GLU A 26 0.00 22.81 -10.27
CA GLU A 26 0.11 24.12 -9.63
C GLU A 26 1.35 24.22 -8.74
N PHE A 27 1.55 23.24 -7.85
CA PHE A 27 2.59 23.30 -6.82
C PHE A 27 3.96 22.77 -7.26
N GLN A 28 4.01 21.89 -8.27
CA GLN A 28 5.25 21.30 -8.81
C GLN A 28 6.23 20.81 -7.72
N PRO A 29 5.82 19.89 -6.83
CA PRO A 29 6.70 19.42 -5.77
C PRO A 29 7.83 18.54 -6.31
N ASP A 30 8.97 18.49 -5.61
CA ASP A 30 10.12 17.65 -6.00
C ASP A 30 9.94 16.16 -5.66
N CYS A 31 8.99 15.79 -4.80
CA CYS A 31 8.79 14.41 -4.33
C CYS A 31 7.38 14.22 -3.77
N LEU A 32 6.85 13.00 -3.85
CA LEU A 32 5.59 12.58 -3.23
C LEU A 32 5.84 11.62 -2.07
N VAL A 33 5.28 11.92 -0.90
CA VAL A 33 5.18 10.96 0.21
C VAL A 33 3.71 10.64 0.42
N PHE A 34 3.31 9.38 0.17
CA PHE A 34 1.90 9.01 0.18
C PHE A 34 1.65 7.65 0.82
N ASP A 35 0.45 7.51 1.38
CA ASP A 35 0.01 6.26 1.97
C ASP A 35 -0.09 5.14 0.92
N GLN A 36 0.22 3.91 1.32
CA GLN A 36 0.11 2.71 0.47
C GLN A 36 -1.31 2.49 -0.12
N PHE A 37 -2.36 3.02 0.51
CA PHE A 37 -3.74 2.89 0.03
C PHE A 37 -4.07 3.76 -1.20
N PHE A 38 -3.13 4.57 -1.67
CA PHE A 38 -3.23 5.31 -2.93
C PHE A 38 -2.35 4.69 -4.02
N PRO A 39 -2.70 3.53 -4.60
CA PRO A 39 -1.87 2.86 -5.59
C PRO A 39 -1.64 3.73 -6.83
N TRP A 40 -2.65 4.52 -7.24
CA TRP A 40 -2.61 5.42 -8.39
C TRP A 40 -1.52 6.50 -8.31
N THR A 41 -0.99 6.82 -7.11
CA THR A 41 0.08 7.82 -6.99
C THR A 41 1.40 7.36 -7.62
N THR A 42 1.58 6.08 -7.95
CA THR A 42 2.76 5.61 -8.72
C THR A 42 2.74 6.20 -10.12
N ASP A 43 1.61 6.05 -10.81
CA ASP A 43 1.46 6.49 -12.19
C ASP A 43 1.47 8.01 -12.27
N VAL A 44 0.88 8.68 -11.27
CA VAL A 44 0.96 10.13 -11.12
C VAL A 44 2.41 10.59 -10.93
N ALA A 45 3.15 10.02 -9.98
CA ALA A 45 4.55 10.42 -9.76
C ALA A 45 5.40 10.24 -11.03
N ALA A 46 5.21 9.13 -11.74
CA ALA A 46 5.87 8.87 -13.02
C ALA A 46 5.49 9.91 -14.09
N LYS A 47 4.21 10.27 -14.20
CA LYS A 47 3.70 11.29 -15.13
C LYS A 47 4.35 12.67 -14.91
N PHE A 48 4.56 13.05 -13.66
CA PHE A 48 5.17 14.33 -13.30
C PHE A 48 6.71 14.27 -13.20
N GLY A 49 7.31 13.08 -13.38
CA GLY A 49 8.76 12.91 -13.37
C GLY A 49 9.40 13.04 -11.97
N ILE A 50 8.64 12.77 -10.91
CA ILE A 50 9.08 12.95 -9.52
C ILE A 50 9.12 11.62 -8.76
N PRO A 51 10.04 11.45 -7.79
CA PRO A 51 10.09 10.26 -6.95
C PRO A 51 8.84 10.13 -6.06
N ARG A 52 8.45 8.88 -5.80
CA ARG A 52 7.38 8.50 -4.85
C ARG A 52 7.96 7.69 -3.69
N LEU A 53 7.67 8.11 -2.47
CA LEU A 53 7.93 7.40 -1.24
C LEU A 53 6.61 6.90 -0.65
N VAL A 54 6.54 5.60 -0.34
CA VAL A 54 5.35 4.98 0.25
C VAL A 54 5.45 5.02 1.78
N PHE A 55 4.41 5.54 2.41
CA PHE A 55 4.23 5.49 3.86
C PHE A 55 3.22 4.40 4.22
N THR A 56 3.64 3.41 5.02
CA THR A 56 2.79 2.27 5.43
C THR A 56 2.19 2.47 6.83
N GLY A 57 2.71 3.44 7.61
CA GLY A 57 2.30 3.70 8.99
C GLY A 57 2.57 2.56 9.99
N SER A 58 3.24 1.49 9.57
CA SER A 58 3.46 0.25 10.33
C SER A 58 4.95 -0.01 10.55
N SER A 59 5.28 -0.93 11.47
CA SER A 59 6.68 -1.31 11.74
C SER A 59 7.30 -2.11 10.59
N PHE A 60 8.63 -2.15 10.55
CA PHE A 60 9.37 -2.94 9.56
C PHE A 60 9.00 -4.44 9.63
N PHE A 61 8.81 -4.98 10.84
CA PHE A 61 8.36 -6.35 11.05
C PHE A 61 7.02 -6.62 10.34
N HIS A 62 6.05 -5.71 10.45
CA HIS A 62 4.77 -5.83 9.73
C HIS A 62 5.00 -5.91 8.22
N SER A 63 5.82 -5.03 7.66
CA SER A 63 6.13 -5.01 6.23
C SER A 63 6.76 -6.32 5.75
N CYS A 64 7.69 -6.90 6.53
CA CYS A 64 8.30 -8.19 6.21
C CYS A 64 7.28 -9.33 6.22
N VAL A 65 6.38 -9.37 7.20
CA VAL A 65 5.33 -10.39 7.27
C VAL A 65 4.40 -10.30 6.06
N ILE A 66 3.95 -9.10 5.70
CA ILE A 66 3.10 -8.88 4.53
C ILE A 66 3.82 -9.31 3.24
N ALA A 67 5.10 -8.98 3.09
CA ALA A 67 5.90 -9.40 1.93
C ALA A 67 6.02 -10.93 1.84
N TYR A 68 6.33 -11.60 2.95
CA TYR A 68 6.41 -13.07 3.01
C TYR A 68 5.08 -13.73 2.63
N LEU A 69 3.96 -13.25 3.19
CA LEU A 69 2.65 -13.83 2.91
C LEU A 69 2.21 -13.61 1.46
N ARG A 70 2.60 -12.49 0.84
CA ARG A 70 2.38 -12.24 -0.60
C ARG A 70 3.16 -13.23 -1.46
N GLU A 71 4.44 -13.46 -1.16
CA GLU A 71 5.28 -14.43 -1.89
C GLU A 71 4.71 -15.85 -1.80
N LYS A 72 4.24 -16.25 -0.62
CA LYS A 72 3.69 -17.61 -0.40
C LYS A 72 2.24 -17.76 -0.85
N GLY A 73 1.61 -16.73 -1.44
CA GLY A 73 0.26 -16.79 -2.03
C GLY A 73 -0.88 -17.17 -1.07
N SER A 74 -0.65 -17.19 0.24
CA SER A 74 -1.45 -17.96 1.19
C SER A 74 -1.96 -17.15 2.39
N CYS A 75 -2.00 -15.82 2.27
CA CYS A 75 -2.63 -14.92 3.25
C CYS A 75 -3.98 -15.46 3.75
N HIS A 76 -4.85 -15.90 2.84
CA HIS A 76 -6.18 -16.39 3.21
C HIS A 76 -6.15 -17.79 3.84
N GLN A 77 -5.41 -18.74 3.27
CA GLN A 77 -5.36 -20.12 3.76
C GLN A 77 -4.66 -20.22 5.12
N ILE A 78 -3.54 -19.52 5.30
CA ILE A 78 -2.77 -19.53 6.55
C ILE A 78 -3.60 -18.92 7.69
N LEU A 79 -4.20 -17.74 7.47
CA LEU A 79 -5.00 -17.07 8.50
C LEU A 79 -6.24 -17.87 8.91
N MET A 80 -6.84 -18.64 7.99
CA MET A 80 -8.02 -19.47 8.28
C MET A 80 -7.70 -20.71 9.11
N THR A 81 -6.46 -21.23 9.08
CA THR A 81 -6.11 -22.44 9.84
C THR A 81 -6.08 -22.23 11.35
N LYS A 82 -5.95 -20.98 11.83
CA LYS A 82 -5.75 -20.60 13.25
C LYS A 82 -4.58 -21.34 13.94
N LYS A 83 -3.68 -21.96 13.17
CA LYS A 83 -2.50 -22.65 13.70
C LYS A 83 -1.31 -21.70 13.71
N PRO A 84 -0.47 -21.71 14.75
CA PRO A 84 0.81 -21.03 14.71
C PRO A 84 1.65 -21.53 13.53
N PHE A 85 2.34 -20.61 12.86
CA PHE A 85 3.32 -20.94 11.81
C PHE A 85 4.58 -20.11 12.03
N VAL A 86 5.71 -20.61 11.53
CA VAL A 86 7.00 -19.95 11.66
C VAL A 86 7.27 -19.11 10.40
N LEU A 87 7.70 -17.87 10.62
CA LEU A 87 8.20 -16.99 9.56
C LEU A 87 9.67 -17.33 9.30
N LEU A 88 9.91 -18.28 8.39
CA LEU A 88 11.23 -18.87 8.16
C LEU A 88 12.27 -17.90 7.54
N SER A 89 11.84 -16.73 7.04
CA SER A 89 12.70 -15.76 6.36
C SER A 89 13.10 -14.55 7.21
N LEU A 90 12.65 -14.47 8.47
CA LEU A 90 13.06 -13.41 9.38
C LEU A 90 14.24 -13.88 10.24
N PRO A 91 15.24 -13.02 10.50
CA PRO A 91 16.31 -13.36 11.42
C PRO A 91 15.71 -13.75 12.78
N ALA A 92 16.13 -14.89 13.31
CA ALA A 92 15.96 -15.18 14.73
C ALA A 92 17.12 -14.51 15.49
N ASP A 93 16.82 -14.01 16.69
CA ASP A 93 17.88 -13.62 17.64
C ASP A 93 18.75 -14.83 18.02
#